data_AF-A0A212S7Q1-F1
#
_entry.id   AF-A0A212S7Q1-F1
#
_cell.length_a   1.000
_cell.length_b   1.000
_cell.length_c   1.000
_cell.angle_alpha   90.00
_cell.angle_beta   90.00
_cell.angle_gamma   90.00
#
_symmetry.space_group_name_H-M   'P 1'
#
loop_
_entity.id
_entity.type
_entity.pdbx_description
1 polymer ?
#
loop_
_entity_poly.entity_id
_entity_poly.type
_entity_poly.pdbx_seq_one_letter_code
_entity_poly.pdbx_strand_id
1 'polypeptide(L)' 'MATEILTFNGSTPLDLLLWRRYRRDIVGLVEQTLVANPHLAGLGVCPPRGTKVLVTIPEAQSETATRTVSLYD' A
#
# COMPACT_ATOMS: atom_id res chain seq x y z
N MET A 1 -6.12 -9.66 11.20
CA MET A 1 -6.28 -8.68 10.10
C MET A 1 -7.07 -7.49 10.61
N ALA A 2 -6.51 -6.28 10.49
CA ALA A 2 -7.18 -5.04 10.92
C ALA A 2 -7.52 -4.21 9.68
N THR A 3 -8.73 -3.63 9.65
CA THR A 3 -9.17 -2.79 8.54
C THR A 3 -9.24 -1.34 9.00
N GLU A 4 -8.69 -0.44 8.19
CA GLU A 4 -8.61 0.99 8.48
C GLU A 4 -9.09 1.80 7.26
N ILE A 5 -9.66 2.98 7.50
CA ILE A 5 -10.03 3.91 6.44
C ILE A 5 -9.03 5.07 6.44
N LEU A 6 -8.32 5.24 5.33
CA LEU A 6 -7.42 6.37 5.11
C LEU A 6 -8.06 7.40 4.18
N THR A 7 -7.65 8.66 4.32
CA THR A 7 -8.16 9.77 3.50
C THR A 7 -7.02 10.39 2.71
N PHE A 8 -7.22 10.55 1.40
CA PHE A 8 -6.27 11.21 0.52
C PHE A 8 -6.25 12.72 0.74
N ASN A 9 -5.06 13.31 0.65
CA ASN A 9 -4.85 14.75 0.72
C ASN A 9 -4.86 15.45 -0.66
N GLY A 10 -4.96 14.70 -1.76
CA GLY A 10 -5.00 15.24 -3.12
C GLY A 10 -3.64 15.35 -3.82
N SER A 11 -2.54 15.15 -3.11
CA SER A 11 -1.17 15.32 -3.65
C SER A 11 -0.25 14.14 -3.38
N THR A 12 -0.71 13.18 -2.59
CA THR A 12 0.09 12.02 -2.19
C THR A 12 -0.41 10.78 -2.91
N PRO A 13 0.47 10.05 -3.61
CA PRO A 13 0.11 8.77 -4.23
C PRO A 13 -0.17 7.69 -3.19
N LEU A 14 -0.84 6.62 -3.61
CA LEU A 14 -1.28 5.54 -2.73
C LEU A 14 -0.10 4.89 -1.98
N ASP A 15 1.00 4.57 -2.68
CA ASP A 15 2.17 3.92 -2.09
C ASP A 15 2.77 4.76 -0.95
N LEU A 16 2.90 6.07 -1.16
CA LEU A 16 3.51 7.00 -0.23
C LEU A 16 2.57 7.26 0.95
N LEU A 17 1.26 7.28 0.72
CA LEU A 17 0.25 7.36 1.77
C LEU A 17 0.34 6.14 2.70
N LEU A 18 0.42 4.93 2.13
CA LEU A 18 0.57 3.70 2.89
C LEU A 18 1.91 3.65 3.65
N TRP A 19 3.01 4.01 3.00
CA TRP A 19 4.33 4.10 3.64
C TRP A 19 4.35 5.08 4.81
N ARG A 20 3.75 6.27 4.65
CA ARG A 20 3.65 7.26 5.74
C ARG A 20 2.83 6.76 6.91
N ARG A 21 1.76 5.99 6.65
CA ARG A 21 0.89 5.46 7.71
C ARG A 21 1.55 4.31 8.48
N TYR A 22 2.12 3.34 7.77
CA TYR A 22 2.58 2.10 8.38
C TYR A 22 4.08 2.04 8.65
N ARG A 23 4.89 2.87 7.98
CA ARG A 23 6.36 2.94 8.12
C ARG A 23 7.05 1.58 8.02
N ARG A 24 6.43 0.64 7.29
CA ARG A 24 6.87 -0.73 7.10
C ARG A 24 6.62 -1.10 5.64
N ASP A 25 7.55 -1.83 5.06
CA ASP A 25 7.35 -2.41 3.75
C ASP A 25 6.51 -3.68 3.93
N ILE A 26 5.29 -3.65 3.40
CA ILE A 26 4.36 -4.77 3.48
C ILE A 26 4.11 -5.19 2.03
N VAL A 27 4.77 -6.28 1.64
CA VAL A 27 4.68 -6.83 0.29
C VAL A 27 3.21 -7.07 -0.06
N GLY A 28 2.77 -6.55 -1.21
CA GLY A 28 1.40 -6.72 -1.69
C GLY A 28 0.36 -5.77 -1.07
N LEU A 29 0.74 -4.85 -0.17
CA LEU A 29 -0.22 -3.96 0.50
C LEU A 29 -0.92 -3.02 -0.49
N VAL A 30 -0.19 -2.49 -1.48
CA VAL A 30 -0.75 -1.58 -2.49
C VAL A 30 -1.77 -2.33 -3.34
N GLU A 31 -1.42 -3.52 -3.80
CA GLU A 31 -2.24 -4.40 -4.62
C GLU A 31 -3.50 -4.84 -3.88
N GLN A 32 -3.37 -5.26 -2.61
CA GLN A 32 -4.51 -5.59 -1.76
C GLN A 32 -5.43 -4.39 -1.57
N THR A 33 -4.87 -3.19 -1.40
CA THR A 33 -5.66 -1.97 -1.28
C THR A 33 -6.40 -1.66 -2.58
N LEU A 34 -5.78 -1.86 -3.75
CA LEU A 34 -6.43 -1.67 -5.04
C LEU A 34 -7.54 -2.70 -5.29
N VAL A 35 -7.34 -3.96 -4.90
CA VAL A 35 -8.38 -5.00 -4.98
C VAL A 35 -9.57 -4.67 -4.07
N ALA A 36 -9.30 -4.18 -2.85
CA ALA A 36 -10.34 -3.79 -1.90
C ALA A 36 -11.12 -2.52 -2.31
N ASN A 37 -10.57 -1.69 -3.20
CA ASN A 37 -11.16 -0.43 -3.63
C ASN A 37 -11.25 -0.40 -5.17
N PRO A 38 -12.27 -1.05 -5.75
CA PRO A 38 -12.49 -1.00 -7.19
C PRO A 38 -12.65 0.46 -7.64
N HIS A 39 -12.13 0.77 -8.83
CA HIS A 39 -12.06 2.12 -9.42
C HIS A 39 -11.06 3.11 -8.80
N LEU A 40 -10.38 2.77 -7.70
CA LEU A 40 -9.37 3.67 -7.10
C LEU A 40 -8.24 4.00 -8.08
N ALA A 41 -7.75 2.99 -8.82
CA ALA A 41 -6.72 3.19 -9.86
C ALA A 41 -7.20 4.11 -11.01
N GLY A 42 -8.51 4.17 -11.25
CA GLY A 42 -9.08 5.04 -12.29
C GLY A 42 -9.07 6.52 -11.94
N LEU A 43 -8.88 6.88 -10.66
CA LEU A 43 -8.75 8.27 -10.21
C LEU A 43 -7.36 8.88 -10.51
N GLY A 44 -6.44 8.08 -11.05
CA GLY A 44 -5.07 8.48 -11.35
C GLY A 44 -4.11 8.27 -10.17
N VAL A 45 -2.86 8.71 -10.37
CA VAL A 45 -1.76 8.50 -9.42
C VAL A 45 -2.01 9.16 -8.07
N CYS A 46 -2.62 10.35 -8.09
CA CYS A 46 -3.00 11.11 -6.89
C CYS A 46 -4.52 11.33 -6.88
N PRO A 47 -5.28 10.48 -6.18
CA PRO A 47 -6.71 10.66 -6.02
C PRO A 47 -7.07 12.02 -5.42
N PRO A 48 -8.25 12.58 -5.75
CA PRO A 48 -8.73 13.85 -5.19
C PRO A 48 -8.71 13.88 -3.66
N ARG A 49 -8.52 15.08 -3.10
CA ARG A 49 -8.58 15.28 -1.65
C ARG A 49 -9.94 14.84 -1.11
N GLY A 50 -9.93 14.10 0.00
CA GLY A 50 -11.13 13.58 0.64
C GLY A 50 -11.57 12.20 0.12
N THR A 51 -10.89 11.65 -0.89
CA THR A 51 -11.09 10.25 -1.29
C THR A 51 -10.79 9.34 -0.10
N LYS A 52 -11.76 8.51 0.29
CA LYS A 52 -11.63 7.52 1.36
C LYS A 52 -11.23 6.18 0.76
N VAL A 53 -10.25 5.52 1.37
CA VAL A 53 -9.74 4.23 0.92
C VAL A 53 -9.70 3.26 2.08
N LEU A 54 -10.26 2.09 1.84
CA LEU A 54 -10.26 0.98 2.78
C LEU A 54 -8.92 0.23 2.66
N VAL A 55 -8.16 0.16 3.74
CA VAL A 55 -6.90 -0.59 3.79
C VAL A 55 -7.07 -1.76 4.75
N THR A 56 -6.91 -2.97 4.22
CA THR A 56 -6.80 -4.17 5.05
C THR A 56 -5.34 -4.41 5.33
N ILE A 57 -4.95 -4.26 6.59
CA ILE A 57 -3.57 -4.47 7.04
C ILE A 57 -3.41 -5.98 7.24
N PRO A 58 -2.60 -6.66 6.41
CA PRO A 58 -2.27 -8.06 6.66
C PRO A 58 -1.45 -8.14 7.96
N GLU A 59 -1.59 -9.24 8.69
CA GLU A 59 -0.60 -9.55 9.73
C GLU A 59 0.77 -9.62 9.08
N ALA A 60 1.78 -9.06 9.75
CA ALA A 60 3.14 -8.99 9.23
C ALA A 60 3.57 -10.38 8.75
N GLN A 61 3.63 -10.57 7.43
CA GLN A 61 4.20 -11.77 6.88
C GLN A 61 5.70 -11.70 7.17
N SER A 62 6.20 -12.64 7.98
CA SER A 62 7.63 -12.80 8.20
C SER A 62 8.32 -12.80 6.84
N GLU A 63 9.27 -11.89 6.64
CA GLU A 63 10.08 -11.81 5.43
C GLU A 63 10.58 -13.21 5.10
N THR A 64 10.05 -13.79 4.03
CA THR A 64 10.54 -15.07 3.55
C THR A 64 11.92 -14.78 3.00
N ALA A 65 12.96 -15.28 3.69
CA ALA A 65 14.36 -15.03 3.35
C ALA A 65 14.57 -15.28 1.85
N THR A 66 14.60 -14.19 1.08
CA THR A 66 14.80 -14.26 -0.37
C THR A 66 16.27 -14.58 -0.56
N ARG A 67 16.56 -15.64 -1.34
CA ARG A 67 17.93 -16.11 -1.55
C ARG A 67 18.70 -15.05 -2.36
N THR A 68 19.46 -14.21 -1.66
CA THR A 68 20.36 -13.23 -2.27
C THR A 68 21.53 -13.98 -2.91
N VAL A 69 21.71 -13.81 -4.22
CA VAL A 69 22.86 -14.32 -4.96
C VAL A 69 23.75 -13.13 -5.29
N SER A 70 25.02 -13.16 -4.86
CA SER A 70 26.01 -12.17 -5.30
C SER A 70 26.34 -12.42 -6.77
N LEU A 71 26.30 -11.38 -7.59
CA LEU A 71 26.68 -11.43 -9.00
C LEU A 71 28.17 -11.11 -9.22
N TYR A 72 28.91 -10.86 -8.14
CA TYR A 72 30.33 -10.53 -8.18
C TYR A 72 31.11 -11.54 -7.32
N ASP A 73 32.32 -11.88 -7.80
CA ASP A 73 33.34 -12.69 -7.12
C ASP A 73 34.17 -11.84 -6.15
#